data_AF-X2FFY9-F1
#
_entry.id   AF-X2FFY9-F1
#
_cell.length_a   1.000
_cell.length_b   1.000
_cell.length_c   1.000
_cell.angle_alpha   90.00
_cell.angle_beta   90.00
_cell.angle_gamma   90.00
#
_symmetry.space_group_name_H-M   'P 1'
#
loop_
_entity.id
_entity.type
_entity.pdbx_description
1 polymer ?
#
loop_
_entity_poly.entity_id
_entity_poly.type
_entity_poly.pdbx_seq_one_letter_code
_entity_poly.pdbx_strand_id
1 'polypeptide(L)'
;TVHLTAAATSIFVADPTIADYQAPSNTTIFVFGKKSGRTSLFALNENGEALAELRVVVTQPIEDLRATLRAEVGDYPIHVSYTPRGAILSGTAPNAEVVETAKKVTEQFLGAGSLVVNKIQVAGSLQVNLSVRVAEVSRSAVKDLNIHFTASSPNGAFLISGKDGGSGAAGGGGTIGIGFSAGNTNLSAVLDALASEHL
;
A
#
# COMPACT_ATOMS: atom_id res chain seq x y z
N THR A 1 -39.85 -30.34 18.07
CA THR A 1 -41.25 -30.69 18.37
C THR A 1 -41.55 -30.26 19.77
N VAL A 2 -42.72 -29.67 19.98
CA VAL A 2 -43.17 -29.16 21.27
C VAL A 2 -44.44 -29.92 21.64
N HIS A 3 -44.48 -30.45 22.85
CA HIS A 3 -45.65 -31.13 23.39
C HIS A 3 -46.30 -30.23 24.44
N LEU A 4 -47.60 -30.01 24.30
CA LEU A 4 -48.39 -29.21 25.22
C LEU A 4 -49.01 -30.10 26.30
N THR A 5 -49.11 -29.55 27.52
CA THR A 5 -49.73 -30.24 28.67
C THR A 5 -51.24 -30.42 28.53
N ALA A 6 -51.88 -29.59 27.70
CA ALA A 6 -53.31 -29.63 27.38
C ALA A 6 -53.55 -29.29 25.90
N ALA A 7 -54.73 -29.63 25.38
CA ALA A 7 -55.10 -29.30 24.01
C ALA A 7 -55.22 -27.78 23.82
N ALA A 8 -54.47 -27.21 22.89
CA ALA A 8 -54.60 -25.81 22.50
C ALA A 8 -55.77 -25.61 21.55
N THR A 9 -56.49 -24.51 21.74
CA THR A 9 -57.62 -24.07 20.90
C THR A 9 -57.16 -23.05 19.87
N SER A 10 -56.15 -22.24 20.21
CA SER A 10 -55.55 -21.26 19.31
C SER A 10 -54.03 -21.28 19.44
N ILE A 11 -53.34 -21.29 18.31
CA ILE A 11 -51.88 -21.23 18.23
C ILE A 11 -51.52 -20.12 17.26
N PHE A 12 -50.58 -19.26 17.63
CA PHE A 12 -50.07 -18.23 16.73
C PHE A 12 -48.61 -17.91 17.02
N VAL A 13 -47.94 -17.41 15.99
CA VAL A 13 -46.56 -16.91 16.06
C VAL A 13 -46.60 -15.40 15.93
N ALA A 14 -45.90 -14.68 16.80
CA ALA A 14 -45.88 -13.22 16.83
C ALA A 14 -45.40 -12.63 15.50
N ASP A 15 -44.42 -13.26 14.88
CA ASP A 15 -43.89 -12.90 13.55
C ASP A 15 -43.76 -14.14 12.65
N PRO A 16 -44.69 -14.35 11.69
CA PRO A 16 -44.68 -15.49 10.76
C PRO A 16 -43.61 -15.39 9.66
N THR A 17 -42.90 -14.26 9.57
CA THR A 17 -41.76 -14.10 8.66
C THR A 17 -40.50 -14.73 9.24
N ILE A 18 -40.38 -14.81 10.57
CA ILE A 18 -39.24 -15.37 11.29
C ILE A 18 -39.40 -16.88 11.48
N ALA A 19 -40.57 -17.33 11.96
CA ALA A 19 -40.85 -18.74 12.18
C ALA A 19 -42.30 -19.08 11.83
N ASP A 20 -42.55 -20.35 11.54
CA ASP A 20 -43.87 -20.88 11.21
C ASP A 20 -44.10 -22.17 11.98
N TYR A 21 -45.34 -22.63 12.02
CA TYR A 21 -45.71 -23.81 12.78
C TYR A 21 -46.67 -24.73 12.02
N GLN A 22 -46.62 -26.01 12.34
CA GLN A 22 -47.64 -26.98 11.99
C GLN A 22 -48.07 -27.73 13.24
N ALA A 23 -49.36 -27.85 13.45
CA ALA A 23 -49.93 -28.57 14.58
C ALA A 23 -50.72 -29.78 14.06
N PRO A 24 -50.09 -30.96 13.88
CA PRO A 24 -50.78 -32.18 13.47
C PRO A 24 -51.87 -32.61 14.47
N SER A 25 -51.74 -32.18 15.73
CA SER A 25 -52.76 -32.34 16.77
C SER A 25 -52.75 -31.14 17.71
N ASN A 26 -53.81 -30.97 18.48
CA ASN A 26 -53.94 -29.87 19.44
C ASN A 26 -52.94 -29.95 20.61
N THR A 27 -52.16 -31.03 20.72
CA THR A 27 -51.16 -31.24 21.78
C THR A 27 -49.72 -31.30 21.24
N THR A 28 -49.52 -31.35 19.93
CA THR A 28 -48.20 -31.50 19.31
C THR A 28 -47.99 -30.43 18.25
N ILE A 29 -46.91 -29.66 18.41
CA ILE A 29 -46.57 -28.55 17.52
C ILE A 29 -45.16 -28.76 16.96
N PHE A 30 -45.03 -28.69 15.64
CA PHE A 30 -43.77 -28.53 14.94
C PHE A 30 -43.54 -27.06 14.65
N VAL A 31 -42.33 -26.57 14.98
CA VAL A 31 -41.93 -25.18 14.78
C VAL A 31 -40.76 -25.17 13.81
N PHE A 32 -40.86 -24.35 12.78
CA PHE A 32 -39.88 -24.23 11.71
C PHE A 32 -39.37 -22.79 11.65
N GLY A 33 -38.05 -22.61 11.67
CA GLY A 33 -37.44 -21.31 11.41
C GLY A 33 -37.44 -21.01 9.90
N LYS A 34 -37.86 -19.81 9.51
CA LYS A 34 -37.85 -19.34 8.11
C LYS A 34 -36.77 -18.29 7.88
N LYS A 35 -36.62 -17.33 8.80
CA LYS A 35 -35.66 -16.22 8.69
C LYS A 35 -34.95 -16.01 10.02
N SER A 36 -33.68 -15.59 9.96
CA SER A 36 -32.91 -15.27 11.17
C SER A 36 -33.61 -14.18 11.98
N GLY A 37 -33.78 -14.39 13.28
CA GLY A 37 -34.51 -13.46 14.13
C GLY A 37 -34.96 -14.08 15.44
N ARG A 38 -35.75 -13.30 16.19
CA ARG A 38 -36.39 -13.73 17.43
C ARG A 38 -37.88 -13.51 17.29
N THR A 39 -38.67 -14.53 17.61
CA THR A 39 -40.13 -14.46 17.65
C THR A 39 -40.65 -15.31 18.81
N SER A 40 -41.93 -15.17 19.13
CA SER A 40 -42.58 -15.97 20.16
C SER A 40 -43.74 -16.74 19.56
N LEU A 41 -43.90 -17.98 20.01
CA LEU A 41 -45.06 -18.81 19.73
C LEU A 41 -45.92 -18.88 20.99
N PHE A 42 -47.20 -18.63 20.82
CA PHE A 42 -48.20 -18.70 21.88
C PHE A 42 -49.20 -19.81 21.55
N ALA A 43 -49.49 -20.64 22.55
CA ALA A 43 -50.57 -21.61 22.50
C ALA A 43 -51.56 -21.29 23.62
N LEU A 44 -52.83 -21.07 23.27
CA LEU A 44 -53.89 -20.67 24.18
C LEU A 44 -54.92 -21.79 24.36
N ASN A 45 -55.52 -21.86 25.55
CA ASN A 45 -56.69 -22.71 25.83
C ASN A 45 -58.01 -22.01 25.43
N GLU A 46 -59.14 -22.70 25.62
CA GLU A 46 -60.48 -22.17 25.32
C GLU A 46 -60.82 -20.89 26.10
N ASN A 47 -60.24 -20.69 27.28
CA ASN A 47 -60.44 -19.50 28.12
C ASN A 47 -59.55 -18.31 27.72
N GLY A 48 -58.70 -18.47 26.69
CA GLY A 48 -57.74 -17.46 26.25
C GLY A 48 -56.48 -17.36 27.11
N GLU A 49 -56.25 -18.30 28.03
CA GLU A 49 -55.05 -18.35 28.85
C GLU A 49 -53.91 -19.06 28.09
N ALA A 50 -52.68 -18.58 28.26
CA ALA A 50 -51.51 -19.16 27.62
C ALA A 50 -51.13 -20.50 28.27
N LEU A 51 -51.36 -21.59 27.52
CA LEU A 51 -50.87 -22.94 27.85
C LEU A 51 -49.35 -23.02 27.72
N ALA A 52 -48.79 -22.33 26.73
CA ALA A 52 -47.35 -22.26 26.52
C ALA A 52 -46.94 -20.97 25.81
N GLU A 53 -45.84 -20.39 26.26
CA GLU A 53 -45.11 -19.31 25.59
C GLU A 53 -43.69 -19.78 25.28
N LEU A 54 -43.37 -19.91 23.99
CA LEU A 54 -42.05 -20.34 23.54
C LEU A 54 -41.35 -19.23 22.78
N ARG A 55 -40.15 -18.88 23.23
CA ARG A 55 -39.24 -18.00 22.48
C ARG A 55 -38.50 -18.82 21.43
N VAL A 56 -38.69 -18.46 20.17
CA VAL A 56 -38.05 -19.08 19.01
C VAL A 56 -36.92 -18.17 18.55
N VAL A 57 -35.69 -18.68 18.58
CA VAL A 57 -34.50 -17.98 18.09
C VAL A 57 -33.98 -18.72 16.87
N VAL A 58 -34.07 -18.08 15.71
CA VAL A 58 -33.56 -18.63 14.45
C VAL A 58 -32.20 -18.01 14.18
N THR A 59 -31.16 -18.83 14.21
CA THR A 59 -29.79 -18.44 13.89
C THR A 59 -29.30 -19.25 12.70
N GLN A 60 -28.59 -18.61 11.78
CA GLN A 60 -27.82 -19.34 10.79
C GLN A 60 -26.55 -19.91 11.45
N PRO A 61 -26.11 -21.13 11.10
CA PRO A 61 -24.86 -21.67 11.63
C PRO A 61 -23.67 -20.83 11.16
N ILE A 62 -22.88 -20.33 12.11
CA ILE A 62 -21.69 -19.53 11.79
C ILE A 62 -20.64 -20.34 11.03
N GLU A 63 -20.60 -21.66 11.28
CA GLU A 63 -19.64 -22.57 10.65
C GLU A 63 -19.87 -22.70 9.14
N ASP A 64 -21.11 -22.61 8.67
CA ASP A 64 -21.44 -22.62 7.23
C ASP A 64 -20.90 -21.36 6.54
N LEU A 65 -21.06 -20.20 7.20
CA LEU A 65 -20.49 -18.94 6.71
C LEU A 65 -18.96 -18.99 6.70
N ARG A 66 -18.33 -19.55 7.74
CA ARG A 66 -16.88 -19.71 7.81
C ARG A 66 -16.36 -20.66 6.74
N ALA A 67 -17.06 -21.75 6.47
CA ALA A 67 -16.72 -22.69 5.41
C ALA A 67 -16.82 -22.02 4.02
N THR A 68 -17.89 -21.27 3.78
CA THR A 68 -18.08 -20.50 2.53
C THR A 68 -16.98 -19.46 2.35
N LEU A 69 -16.65 -18.69 3.39
CA LEU A 69 -15.56 -17.72 3.33
C LEU A 69 -14.22 -18.39 3.01
N ARG A 70 -13.87 -19.50 3.67
CA ARG A 70 -12.63 -20.22 3.35
C ARG A 70 -12.60 -20.74 1.92
N ALA A 71 -13.74 -21.17 1.38
CA ALA A 71 -13.83 -21.64 0.01
C ALA A 71 -13.64 -20.49 -1.01
N GLU A 72 -14.17 -19.31 -0.72
CA GLU A 72 -14.13 -18.16 -1.64
C GLU A 72 -12.84 -17.34 -1.55
N VAL A 73 -12.35 -17.08 -0.32
CA VAL A 73 -11.17 -16.24 -0.10
C VAL A 73 -9.91 -17.00 0.28
N GLY A 74 -10.00 -18.29 0.59
CA GLY A 74 -8.86 -19.11 1.03
C GLY A 74 -8.69 -19.13 2.57
N ASP A 75 -7.64 -19.82 3.03
CA ASP A 75 -7.37 -20.04 4.46
C ASP A 75 -6.60 -18.88 5.10
N TYR A 76 -7.13 -17.66 4.97
CA TYR A 76 -6.62 -16.49 5.68
C TYR A 76 -7.19 -16.42 7.10
N PRO A 77 -6.48 -15.80 8.06
CA PRO A 77 -6.94 -15.64 9.44
C PRO A 77 -8.04 -14.57 9.53
N ILE A 78 -9.17 -14.79 8.85
CA ILE A 78 -10.37 -13.96 8.85
C ILE A 78 -11.39 -14.62 9.77
N HIS A 79 -11.79 -13.88 10.80
CA HIS A 79 -12.77 -14.32 11.79
C HIS A 79 -14.09 -13.59 11.56
N VAL A 80 -15.19 -14.32 11.77
CA VAL A 80 -16.54 -13.77 11.73
C VAL A 80 -17.15 -13.88 13.11
N SER A 81 -17.82 -12.82 13.55
CA SER A 81 -18.69 -12.84 14.71
C SER A 81 -20.05 -12.25 14.35
N TYR A 82 -21.13 -12.96 14.69
CA TYR A 82 -22.47 -12.40 14.54
C TYR A 82 -22.72 -11.27 15.55
N THR A 83 -23.55 -10.34 15.14
CA THR A 83 -24.09 -9.24 15.95
C THR A 83 -25.61 -9.21 15.79
N PRO A 84 -26.36 -8.54 16.67
CA PRO A 84 -27.82 -8.46 16.54
C PRO A 84 -28.33 -7.87 15.21
N ARG A 85 -27.50 -7.11 14.50
CA ARG A 85 -27.84 -6.44 13.23
C ARG A 85 -27.07 -6.97 12.01
N GLY A 86 -26.23 -7.99 12.15
CA GLY A 86 -25.40 -8.52 11.06
C GLY A 86 -24.13 -9.22 11.56
N ALA A 87 -22.96 -8.89 11.02
CA ALA A 87 -21.69 -9.52 11.39
C ALA A 87 -20.51 -8.55 11.44
N ILE A 88 -19.49 -8.92 12.21
CA ILE A 88 -18.18 -8.26 12.23
C ILE A 88 -17.17 -9.22 11.61
N LEU A 89 -16.41 -8.72 10.64
CA LEU A 89 -15.26 -9.39 10.06
C LEU A 89 -13.98 -8.83 10.68
N SER A 90 -13.08 -9.67 11.15
CA SER A 90 -11.82 -9.26 11.76
C SER A 90 -10.66 -10.17 11.34
N GLY A 91 -9.43 -9.75 11.64
CA GLY A 91 -8.22 -10.53 11.35
C GLY A 91 -7.34 -9.86 10.30
N THR A 92 -6.66 -10.65 9.49
CA THR A 92 -5.67 -10.14 8.51
C THR A 92 -5.89 -10.74 7.14
N ALA A 93 -5.84 -9.89 6.11
CA ALA A 93 -5.92 -10.28 4.70
C ALA A 93 -4.70 -9.77 3.93
N PRO A 94 -4.26 -10.46 2.86
CA PRO A 94 -3.06 -10.09 2.10
C PRO A 94 -3.23 -8.82 1.27
N ASN A 95 -4.45 -8.51 0.82
CA ASN A 95 -4.74 -7.36 -0.03
C ASN A 95 -6.20 -6.89 0.18
N ALA A 96 -6.53 -5.73 -0.37
CA ALA A 96 -7.87 -5.14 -0.26
C ALA A 96 -8.94 -5.93 -1.04
N GLU A 97 -8.55 -6.68 -2.07
CA GLU A 97 -9.46 -7.49 -2.88
C GLU A 97 -10.07 -8.63 -2.07
N VAL A 98 -9.25 -9.35 -1.29
CA VAL A 98 -9.71 -10.40 -0.37
C VAL A 98 -10.70 -9.85 0.66
N VAL A 99 -10.44 -8.65 1.18
CA VAL A 99 -11.32 -7.99 2.16
C VAL A 99 -12.68 -7.68 1.55
N GLU A 100 -12.72 -7.16 0.32
CA GLU A 100 -13.97 -6.84 -0.36
C GLU A 100 -14.78 -8.10 -0.71
N THR A 101 -14.11 -9.17 -1.17
CA THR A 101 -14.76 -10.45 -1.43
C THR A 101 -15.34 -11.05 -0.15
N ALA A 102 -14.57 -11.08 0.94
CA ALA A 102 -15.04 -11.59 2.23
C ALA A 102 -16.28 -10.81 2.73
N LYS A 103 -16.28 -9.48 2.56
CA LYS A 103 -17.43 -8.64 2.89
C LYS A 103 -18.66 -9.00 2.06
N LYS A 104 -18.54 -9.08 0.73
CA LYS A 104 -19.64 -9.42 -0.18
C LYS A 104 -20.24 -10.80 0.10
N VAL A 105 -19.39 -11.81 0.28
CA VAL A 105 -19.83 -13.18 0.62
C VAL A 105 -20.63 -13.16 1.93
N THR A 106 -20.15 -12.42 2.93
CA THR A 106 -20.84 -12.29 4.22
C THR A 106 -22.19 -11.58 4.08
N GLU A 107 -22.27 -10.50 3.30
CA GLU A 107 -23.53 -9.78 3.03
C GLU A 107 -24.54 -10.68 2.30
N GLN A 108 -24.10 -11.45 1.31
CA GLN A 108 -24.96 -12.37 0.57
C GLN A 108 -25.48 -13.50 1.45
N PHE A 109 -24.64 -14.06 2.32
CA PHE A 109 -25.03 -15.14 3.22
C PHE A 109 -26.06 -14.68 4.27
N LEU A 110 -25.88 -13.48 4.82
CA LEU A 110 -26.76 -12.89 5.82
C LEU A 110 -28.06 -12.29 5.22
N GLY A 111 -28.11 -12.10 3.91
CA GLY A 111 -29.25 -11.52 3.21
C GLY A 111 -29.33 -9.99 3.29
N ALA A 112 -30.22 -9.43 2.45
CA ALA A 112 -30.39 -7.99 2.29
C ALA A 112 -30.80 -7.30 3.61
N GLY A 113 -30.07 -6.24 3.98
CA GLY A 113 -30.33 -5.42 5.18
C GLY A 113 -29.43 -5.74 6.39
N SER A 114 -28.57 -6.75 6.30
CA SER A 114 -27.61 -7.09 7.34
C SER A 114 -26.40 -6.17 7.32
N LEU A 115 -26.01 -5.63 8.48
CA LEU A 115 -24.85 -4.75 8.63
C LEU A 115 -23.57 -5.57 8.76
N VAL A 116 -22.68 -5.47 7.78
CA VAL A 116 -21.35 -6.10 7.83
C VAL A 116 -20.29 -5.05 8.17
N VAL A 117 -19.71 -5.15 9.37
CA VAL A 117 -18.66 -4.25 9.83
C VAL A 117 -17.30 -4.87 9.53
N ASN A 118 -16.50 -4.18 8.71
CA ASN A 118 -15.15 -4.62 8.36
C ASN A 118 -14.12 -4.09 9.38
N LYS A 119 -13.41 -5.00 10.04
CA LYS A 119 -12.24 -4.75 10.90
C LYS A 119 -11.03 -5.60 10.46
N ILE A 120 -11.01 -6.05 9.20
CA ILE A 120 -9.86 -6.79 8.65
C ILE A 120 -8.71 -5.81 8.40
N GLN A 121 -7.52 -6.17 8.85
CA GLN A 121 -6.29 -5.44 8.56
C GLN A 121 -5.68 -5.96 7.25
N VAL A 122 -5.36 -5.06 6.33
CA VAL A 122 -4.68 -5.42 5.08
C VAL A 122 -3.18 -5.43 5.34
N ALA A 123 -2.55 -6.59 5.21
CA ALA A 123 -1.11 -6.77 5.28
C ALA A 123 -0.44 -6.24 4.00
N GLY A 124 -0.51 -4.93 3.77
CA GLY A 124 0.15 -4.30 2.63
C GLY A 124 1.61 -3.99 2.94
N SER A 125 2.53 -4.53 2.13
CA SER A 125 3.83 -3.88 1.92
C SER A 125 3.63 -2.79 0.88
N LEU A 126 3.87 -1.53 1.25
CA LEU A 126 3.80 -0.42 0.30
C LEU A 126 4.98 -0.55 -0.68
N GLN A 127 4.78 -1.18 -1.83
CA GLN A 127 5.84 -1.36 -2.81
C GLN A 127 6.16 0.00 -3.47
N VAL A 128 7.31 0.59 -3.14
CA VAL A 128 7.80 1.84 -3.71
C VAL A 128 8.61 1.57 -4.98
N ASN A 129 8.24 2.22 -6.09
CA ASN A 129 9.05 2.23 -7.31
C ASN A 129 10.09 3.37 -7.21
N LEU A 130 11.36 3.04 -7.00
CA LEU A 130 12.44 4.04 -7.04
C LEU A 130 13.00 4.15 -8.46
N SER A 131 12.90 5.35 -9.05
CA SER A 131 13.57 5.69 -10.30
C SER A 131 14.75 6.60 -9.99
N VAL A 132 15.97 6.06 -10.09
CA VAL A 132 17.21 6.81 -9.88
C VAL A 132 17.75 7.24 -11.23
N ARG A 133 17.85 8.56 -11.46
CA ARG A 133 18.55 9.12 -12.61
C ARG A 133 19.90 9.66 -12.13
N VAL A 134 20.96 8.92 -12.43
CA VAL A 134 22.33 9.34 -12.15
C VAL A 134 22.79 10.24 -13.30
N ALA A 135 23.11 11.49 -13.01
CA ALA A 135 23.80 12.38 -13.93
C ALA A 135 25.23 12.57 -13.41
N GLU A 136 26.20 12.02 -14.12
CA GLU A 136 27.62 12.26 -13.87
C GLU A 136 28.08 13.45 -14.72
N VAL A 137 28.73 14.44 -14.10
CA VAL A 137 29.28 15.60 -14.80
C VAL A 137 30.80 15.55 -14.69
N SER A 138 31.47 15.05 -15.73
CA SER A 138 32.93 15.10 -15.83
C SER A 138 33.37 16.48 -16.32
N ARG A 139 33.96 17.30 -15.45
CA ARG A 139 34.59 18.57 -15.86
C ARG A 139 36.08 18.32 -16.13
N SER A 140 36.49 18.37 -17.39
CA SER A 140 37.91 18.50 -17.76
C SER A 140 38.12 19.90 -18.34
N ALA A 141 39.00 20.69 -17.72
CA ALA A 141 39.45 21.98 -18.23
C ALA A 141 40.94 21.87 -18.55
N VAL A 142 41.30 22.06 -19.81
CA VAL A 142 42.70 22.10 -20.25
C VAL A 142 43.02 23.53 -20.65
N LYS A 143 44.04 24.14 -20.02
CA LYS A 143 44.48 25.51 -20.29
C LYS A 143 45.99 25.53 -20.51
N ASP A 144 46.41 25.18 -21.73
CA ASP A 144 47.80 25.29 -22.18
C ASP A 144 47.84 26.11 -23.47
N LEU A 145 47.98 27.44 -23.34
CA LEU A 145 48.24 28.32 -24.48
C LEU A 145 49.72 28.72 -24.46
N ASN A 146 50.45 28.32 -25.50
CA ASN A 146 51.88 28.63 -25.65
C ASN A 146 52.07 29.51 -26.89
N ILE A 147 52.72 30.66 -26.73
CA ILE A 147 52.97 31.60 -27.83
C ILE A 147 54.45 31.59 -28.15
N HIS A 148 54.78 31.28 -29.41
CA HIS A 148 56.15 31.32 -29.91
C HIS A 148 56.20 32.28 -31.11
N PHE A 149 57.00 33.34 -30.97
CA PHE A 149 57.24 34.32 -32.00
C PHE A 149 58.70 34.23 -32.45
N THR A 150 58.92 34.12 -33.76
CA THR A 150 60.25 33.99 -34.35
C THR A 150 60.38 35.00 -35.48
N ALA A 151 61.46 35.78 -35.47
CA ALA A 151 61.81 36.71 -36.53
C ALA A 151 63.25 36.44 -36.99
N SER A 152 63.43 36.08 -38.26
CA SER A 152 64.75 35.74 -38.82
C SER A 152 65.23 36.80 -39.82
N SER A 153 66.50 37.16 -39.74
CA SER A 153 67.20 38.03 -40.69
C SER A 153 68.47 37.34 -41.23
N PRO A 154 69.04 37.79 -42.37
CA PRO A 154 70.27 37.21 -42.94
C PRO A 154 71.47 37.23 -41.99
N ASN A 155 71.48 38.15 -41.03
CA ASN A 155 72.57 38.34 -40.06
C ASN A 155 72.24 37.76 -38.67
N GLY A 156 71.10 37.07 -38.51
CA GLY A 156 70.71 36.40 -37.27
C GLY A 156 69.19 36.28 -37.07
N ALA A 157 68.75 35.38 -36.19
CA ALA A 157 67.35 35.19 -35.82
C ALA A 157 67.09 35.54 -34.34
N PHE A 158 65.93 36.14 -34.11
CA PHE A 158 65.41 36.49 -32.81
C PHE A 158 64.17 35.65 -32.48
N LEU A 159 64.10 35.14 -31.25
CA LEU A 159 63.06 34.26 -30.74
C LEU A 159 62.48 34.86 -29.46
N ILE A 160 61.15 34.94 -29.37
CA ILE A 160 60.43 35.18 -28.11
C ILE A 160 59.49 33.99 -27.91
N SER A 161 59.60 33.32 -26.76
CA SER A 161 58.72 32.21 -26.40
C SER A 161 58.10 32.49 -25.04
N GLY A 162 56.78 32.41 -24.95
CA GLY A 162 56.02 32.63 -23.73
C GLY A 162 55.10 31.46 -23.44
N LYS A 163 55.13 30.98 -22.20
CA LYS A 163 54.13 30.07 -21.68
C LYS A 163 53.20 30.89 -20.79
N ASP A 164 51.95 31.09 -21.22
CA ASP A 164 50.98 31.86 -20.44
C ASP A 164 50.50 31.03 -19.25
N GLY A 165 51.01 31.37 -18.07
CA GLY A 165 50.35 31.11 -16.80
C GLY A 165 49.23 32.11 -16.54
N GLY A 166 48.21 32.18 -17.41
CA GLY A 166 46.97 32.92 -17.17
C GLY A 166 47.09 34.46 -17.06
N SER A 167 46.43 35.17 -17.96
CA SER A 167 46.24 36.62 -17.93
C SER A 167 45.76 37.16 -16.56
N GLY A 168 46.55 38.05 -15.95
CA GLY A 168 46.22 38.81 -14.74
C GLY A 168 46.95 38.30 -13.50
N ALA A 169 47.67 39.19 -12.83
CA ALA A 169 48.34 38.89 -11.56
C ALA A 169 47.34 38.39 -10.51
N ALA A 170 47.35 37.07 -10.26
CA ALA A 170 47.10 36.39 -8.99
C ALA A 170 47.09 34.85 -9.27
N GLY A 171 48.24 34.18 -9.12
CA GLY A 171 48.29 32.72 -9.01
C GLY A 171 48.92 31.90 -10.16
N GLY A 172 49.50 32.51 -11.19
CA GLY A 172 50.11 31.77 -12.32
C GLY A 172 51.53 32.22 -12.64
N GLY A 173 52.52 31.40 -12.28
CA GLY A 173 53.90 31.65 -12.68
C GLY A 173 54.08 31.45 -14.20
N GLY A 174 54.82 32.35 -14.84
CA GLY A 174 55.00 32.37 -16.29
C GLY A 174 56.47 32.45 -16.66
N THR A 175 56.85 31.77 -17.76
CA THR A 175 58.20 31.85 -18.31
C THR A 175 58.18 32.62 -19.61
N ILE A 176 59.11 33.56 -19.75
CA ILE A 176 59.36 34.29 -20.98
C ILE A 176 60.82 34.05 -21.36
N GLY A 177 61.05 33.40 -22.50
CA GLY A 177 62.35 33.22 -23.10
C GLY A 177 62.57 34.19 -24.25
N ILE A 178 63.73 34.84 -24.26
CA ILE A 178 64.24 35.61 -25.40
C ILE A 178 65.55 34.98 -25.90
N GLY A 179 65.71 34.87 -27.21
CA GLY A 179 66.87 34.26 -27.83
C GLY A 179 67.33 35.04 -29.05
N PHE A 180 68.63 35.15 -29.23
CA PHE A 180 69.29 35.66 -30.43
C PHE A 180 70.30 34.62 -30.93
N SER A 181 70.32 34.39 -32.23
CA SER A 181 71.25 33.48 -32.89
C SER A 181 71.84 34.16 -34.12
N ALA A 182 73.16 34.13 -34.27
CA ALA A 182 73.85 34.62 -35.47
C ALA A 182 75.09 33.78 -35.74
N GLY A 183 75.09 33.04 -36.86
CA GLY A 183 76.17 32.11 -37.19
C GLY A 183 76.37 31.04 -36.12
N ASN A 184 77.57 30.98 -35.53
CA ASN A 184 77.93 30.05 -34.46
C ASN A 184 77.68 30.61 -33.05
N THR A 185 77.20 31.85 -32.92
CA THR A 185 76.96 32.49 -31.63
C THR A 185 75.47 32.47 -31.30
N ASN A 186 75.12 31.90 -30.15
CA ASN A 186 73.76 31.91 -29.63
C ASN A 186 73.77 32.55 -28.23
N LEU A 187 72.84 33.46 -28.00
CA LEU A 187 72.59 34.07 -26.70
C LEU A 187 71.12 33.92 -26.35
N SER A 188 70.81 33.33 -25.21
CA SER A 188 69.46 33.24 -24.69
C SER A 188 69.38 33.74 -23.25
N ALA A 189 68.26 34.35 -22.91
CA ALA A 189 67.89 34.70 -21.55
C ALA A 189 66.45 34.24 -21.30
N VAL A 190 66.22 33.66 -20.13
CA VAL A 190 64.89 33.23 -19.70
C VAL A 190 64.58 33.96 -18.41
N LEU A 191 63.42 34.61 -18.37
CA LEU A 191 62.84 35.15 -17.16
C LEU A 191 61.74 34.20 -16.71
N ASP A 192 61.91 33.64 -15.51
CA ASP A 192 60.90 32.85 -14.82
C ASP A 192 60.32 33.68 -13.69
N ALA A 193 59.00 33.80 -13.66
CA ALA A 193 58.28 34.48 -12.60
C ALA A 193 57.50 33.44 -11.80
N LEU A 194 57.99 33.09 -10.60
CA LEU A 194 57.30 32.19 -9.69
C LEU A 194 56.30 32.98 -8.83
N ALA A 195 55.02 32.65 -8.93
CA ALA A 195 54.00 33.15 -8.01
C ALA A 195 54.04 32.32 -6.72
N SER A 196 54.34 32.96 -5.60
CA SER A 196 54.24 32.38 -4.26
C SER A 196 52.97 32.92 -3.60
N GLU A 197 51.92 32.11 -3.51
CA GLU A 197 50.83 32.36 -2.58
C GLU A 197 51.18 31.72 -1.22
N HIS A 198 51.29 32.55 -0.18
CA HIS A 198 51.18 32.10 1.20
C HIS A 198 49.70 32.25 1.60
N LEU A 199 49.15 31.20 2.20
CA LEU A 199 47.73 30.99 2.55
C LEU A 199 47.01 32.21 3.13
#